data_AF-A0A120CXQ7-F1
#
_entry.id   AF-A0A120CXQ7-F1
#
_cell.length_a   1.000
_cell.length_b   1.000
_cell.length_c   1.000
_cell.angle_alpha   90.00
_cell.angle_beta   90.00
_cell.angle_gamma   90.00
#
_symmetry.space_group_name_H-M   'P 1'
#
loop_
_entity.id
_entity.type
_entity.pdbx_description
1 polymer ?
#
loop_
_entity_poly.entity_id
_entity_poly.type
_entity_poly.pdbx_seq_one_letter_code
_entity_poly.pdbx_strand_id
1 'polypeptide(L)'
;MVVTNTLRELRRSWRLLTAALLAVGAVLLAIDISDQQGRMDIPQGYAVRMVCEADPESHLWNGGCERIAADIARTEKPSFIELYQAFVTAHHTRIPSPELEHQFRSAACEQGFDLDTQLKGTRYVFVPLRPHFSGACSVAQVEAIMAALDDRDRALLAIEREGLSHAALYAGALANLTEPLVILGVAAVVAALLIL
;
A
#
# COMPACT_ATOMS: atom_id res chain seq x y z
N MET A 1 -32.08 -39.55 20.38
CA MET A 1 -30.76 -39.63 21.03
C MET A 1 -29.65 -38.86 20.31
N VAL A 2 -29.74 -38.64 18.98
CA VAL A 2 -28.70 -37.92 18.21
C VAL A 2 -28.64 -36.42 18.57
N VAL A 3 -29.79 -35.74 18.63
CA VAL A 3 -29.91 -34.28 18.87
C VAL A 3 -29.27 -33.82 20.20
N THR A 4 -29.33 -34.63 21.24
CA THR A 4 -28.78 -34.31 22.57
C THR A 4 -27.25 -34.41 22.64
N ASN A 5 -26.64 -35.29 21.83
CA ASN A 5 -25.18 -35.36 21.72
C ASN A 5 -24.64 -34.21 20.87
N THR A 6 -25.32 -33.84 19.78
CA THR A 6 -24.91 -32.73 18.92
C THR A 6 -24.94 -31.40 19.67
N LEU A 7 -25.98 -31.12 20.45
CA LEU A 7 -26.08 -29.90 21.27
C LEU A 7 -25.02 -29.83 22.37
N ARG A 8 -24.64 -30.97 22.96
CA ARG A 8 -23.61 -31.03 24.00
C ARG A 8 -22.21 -30.82 23.42
N GLU A 9 -21.93 -31.39 22.24
CA GLU A 9 -20.67 -31.12 21.52
C GLU A 9 -20.62 -29.69 21.00
N LEU A 10 -21.73 -29.14 20.47
CA LEU A 10 -21.80 -27.75 20.06
C LEU A 10 -21.50 -26.82 21.24
N ARG A 11 -22.08 -27.09 22.41
CA ARG A 11 -21.80 -26.32 23.64
C ARG A 11 -20.37 -26.50 24.16
N ARG A 12 -19.71 -27.61 23.86
CA ARG A 12 -18.31 -27.83 24.26
C ARG A 12 -17.33 -27.15 23.31
N SER A 13 -17.69 -27.06 22.02
CA SER A 13 -16.84 -26.55 20.95
C SER A 13 -17.27 -25.18 20.43
N TRP A 14 -18.27 -24.53 21.04
CA TRP A 14 -18.84 -23.28 20.52
C TRP A 14 -17.77 -22.19 20.36
N ARG A 15 -16.81 -22.10 21.28
CA ARG A 15 -15.67 -21.16 21.19
C ARG A 15 -14.80 -21.43 19.96
N LEU A 16 -14.51 -22.70 19.67
CA LEU A 16 -13.72 -23.09 18.50
C LEU A 16 -14.48 -22.82 17.20
N LEU A 17 -15.78 -23.09 17.18
CA LEU A 17 -16.65 -22.79 16.04
C LEU A 17 -16.76 -21.28 15.79
N THR A 18 -16.96 -20.48 16.84
CA THR A 18 -16.98 -19.02 16.76
C THR A 18 -15.63 -18.49 16.28
N ALA A 19 -14.51 -18.96 16.84
CA ALA A 19 -13.18 -18.56 16.40
C ALA A 19 -12.92 -18.92 14.93
N ALA A 20 -13.32 -20.11 14.49
CA ALA A 20 -13.20 -20.54 13.10
C ALA A 20 -14.06 -19.66 12.16
N LEU A 21 -15.31 -19.36 12.54
CA LEU A 21 -16.19 -18.48 11.77
C LEU A 21 -15.62 -17.06 11.64
N LEU A 22 -15.06 -16.52 12.72
CA LEU A 22 -14.41 -15.22 12.71
C LEU A 22 -13.16 -15.21 11.84
N ALA A 23 -12.34 -16.25 11.91
CA ALA A 23 -11.15 -16.39 11.06
C ALA A 23 -11.53 -16.44 9.57
N VAL A 24 -12.57 -17.23 9.22
CA VAL A 24 -13.10 -17.25 7.85
C VAL A 24 -13.62 -15.88 7.43
N GLY A 25 -14.38 -15.20 8.30
CA GLY A 25 -14.89 -13.86 8.05
C GLY A 25 -13.77 -12.83 7.79
N ALA A 26 -12.69 -12.89 8.58
CA ALA A 26 -11.52 -12.02 8.40
C ALA A 26 -10.81 -12.27 7.07
N VAL A 27 -10.64 -13.54 6.67
CA VAL A 27 -10.05 -13.89 5.37
C VAL A 27 -10.91 -13.39 4.22
N LEU A 28 -12.23 -13.57 4.28
CA LEU A 28 -13.15 -13.08 3.24
C LEU A 28 -13.12 -11.56 3.13
N LEU A 29 -13.09 -10.85 4.26
CA LEU A 29 -12.97 -9.40 4.28
C LEU A 29 -11.63 -8.92 3.68
N ALA A 30 -10.53 -9.59 4.00
CA ALA A 30 -9.22 -9.24 3.45
C ALA A 30 -9.15 -9.43 1.93
N ILE A 31 -9.82 -10.46 1.40
CA ILE A 31 -9.95 -10.66 -0.05
C ILE A 31 -10.79 -9.55 -0.69
N ASP A 32 -11.91 -9.16 -0.08
CA ASP A 32 -12.77 -8.07 -0.59
C ASP A 32 -12.02 -6.73 -0.61
N ILE A 33 -11.31 -6.40 0.47
CA ILE A 33 -10.45 -5.20 0.54
C ILE A 33 -9.37 -5.28 -0.54
N SER A 34 -8.74 -6.44 -0.73
CA SER A 34 -7.71 -6.63 -1.76
C SER A 34 -8.24 -6.45 -3.18
N ASP A 35 -9.45 -6.91 -3.49
CA ASP A 35 -10.08 -6.69 -4.81
C ASP A 35 -10.34 -5.20 -5.05
N GLN A 36 -10.89 -4.52 -4.05
CA GLN A 36 -11.15 -3.08 -4.13
C GLN A 36 -9.86 -2.27 -4.32
N GLN A 37 -8.83 -2.59 -3.54
CA GLN A 37 -7.49 -2.00 -3.68
C GLN A 37 -6.93 -2.23 -5.09
N GLY A 38 -6.89 -3.49 -5.55
CA GLY A 38 -6.36 -3.83 -6.88
C GLY A 38 -7.09 -3.09 -8.02
N ARG A 39 -8.42 -2.94 -7.94
CA ARG A 39 -9.20 -2.16 -8.92
C ARG A 39 -8.84 -0.68 -8.95
N MET A 40 -8.42 -0.12 -7.83
CA MET A 40 -7.97 1.27 -7.71
C MET A 40 -6.50 1.44 -8.10
N ASP A 41 -5.67 0.43 -7.85
CA ASP A 41 -4.22 0.49 -8.10
C ASP A 41 -3.85 0.32 -9.56
N ILE A 42 -4.52 -0.59 -10.28
CA ILE A 42 -4.27 -0.83 -11.71
C ILE A 42 -4.32 0.47 -12.54
N PRO A 43 -5.39 1.30 -12.46
CA PRO A 43 -5.40 2.56 -13.20
C PRO A 43 -4.37 3.57 -12.69
N GLN A 44 -3.97 3.52 -11.42
CA GLN A 44 -2.88 4.37 -10.91
C GLN A 44 -1.53 3.95 -11.48
N GLY A 45 -1.22 2.65 -11.53
CA GLY A 45 0.00 2.13 -12.17
C GLY A 45 0.05 2.45 -13.67
N TYR A 46 -1.11 2.37 -14.35
CA TYR A 46 -1.22 2.83 -15.73
C TYR A 46 -0.91 4.33 -15.85
N ALA A 47 -1.46 5.17 -14.96
CA ALA A 47 -1.20 6.61 -14.95
C ALA A 47 0.28 6.94 -14.71
N VAL A 48 0.97 6.21 -13.84
CA VAL A 48 2.43 6.34 -13.64
C VAL A 48 3.18 6.11 -14.96
N ARG A 49 2.85 5.03 -15.69
CA ARG A 49 3.47 4.75 -16.98
C ARG A 49 3.21 5.88 -17.98
N MET A 50 1.94 6.30 -18.12
CA MET A 50 1.54 7.37 -19.05
C MET A 50 2.23 8.70 -18.78
N VAL A 51 2.38 9.08 -17.50
CA VAL A 51 3.08 10.31 -17.11
C VAL A 51 4.53 10.34 -17.60
N CYS A 52 5.14 9.16 -17.71
CA CYS A 52 6.53 8.99 -18.13
C CYS A 52 6.69 8.65 -19.61
N GLU A 53 5.60 8.60 -20.38
CA GLU A 53 5.69 8.46 -21.83
C GLU A 53 6.24 9.72 -22.49
N ALA A 54 6.89 9.53 -23.65
CA ALA A 54 7.44 10.63 -24.43
C ALA A 54 6.30 11.36 -25.16
N ASP A 55 5.90 12.51 -24.62
CA ASP A 55 4.92 13.45 -25.20
C ASP A 55 5.60 14.79 -25.54
N PRO A 56 5.17 15.56 -26.56
CA PRO A 56 5.78 16.86 -26.88
C PRO A 56 5.81 17.85 -25.72
N GLU A 57 4.81 17.80 -24.84
CA GLU A 57 4.70 18.65 -23.66
C GLU A 57 5.38 18.02 -22.42
N SER A 58 5.90 16.79 -22.52
CA SER A 58 6.44 16.03 -21.39
C SER A 58 7.59 16.73 -20.68
N HIS A 59 8.32 17.63 -21.35
CA HIS A 59 9.37 18.46 -20.73
C HIS A 59 8.86 19.34 -19.56
N LEU A 60 7.55 19.51 -19.42
CA LEU A 60 6.91 20.21 -18.31
C LEU A 60 6.72 19.33 -17.06
N TRP A 61 6.83 17.99 -17.17
CA TRP A 61 6.50 17.06 -16.07
C TRP A 61 7.25 15.71 -16.07
N ASN A 62 8.13 15.40 -17.02
CA ASN A 62 8.73 14.07 -17.12
C ASN A 62 10.03 13.89 -16.31
N GLY A 63 10.53 14.94 -15.67
CA GLY A 63 11.67 14.83 -14.76
C GLY A 63 11.37 13.86 -13.61
N GLY A 64 12.34 13.02 -13.27
CA GLY A 64 12.19 11.97 -12.25
C GLY A 64 11.69 10.63 -12.80
N CYS A 65 11.23 10.57 -14.06
CA CYS A 65 10.82 9.31 -14.68
C CYS A 65 11.99 8.34 -14.91
N GLU A 66 13.20 8.86 -15.10
CA GLU A 66 14.43 8.06 -15.19
C GLU A 66 14.68 7.20 -13.94
N ARG A 67 14.15 7.61 -12.78
CA ARG A 67 14.31 6.91 -11.49
C ARG A 67 13.53 5.60 -11.41
N ILE A 68 12.48 5.46 -12.23
CA ILE A 68 11.61 4.28 -12.30
C ILE A 68 11.54 3.68 -13.71
N ALA A 69 12.37 4.15 -14.65
CA ALA A 69 12.31 3.74 -16.05
C ALA A 69 12.52 2.24 -16.25
N ALA A 70 13.41 1.63 -15.46
CA ALA A 70 13.63 0.19 -15.48
C ALA A 70 12.35 -0.58 -15.10
N ASP A 71 11.63 -0.13 -14.08
CA ASP A 71 10.40 -0.74 -13.61
C ASP A 71 9.25 -0.58 -14.62
N ILE A 72 9.18 0.57 -15.30
CA ILE A 72 8.24 0.79 -16.41
C ILE A 72 8.52 -0.16 -17.58
N ALA A 73 9.80 -0.39 -17.89
CA ALA A 73 10.23 -1.26 -18.99
C ALA A 73 10.10 -2.75 -18.69
N ARG A 74 9.90 -3.17 -17.43
CA ARG A 74 9.73 -4.59 -17.07
C ARG A 74 8.46 -5.15 -17.70
N THR A 75 8.59 -6.28 -18.39
CA THR A 75 7.47 -7.04 -18.97
C THR A 75 7.19 -8.35 -18.22
N GLU A 76 8.07 -8.71 -17.28
CA GLU A 76 7.95 -9.92 -16.50
C GLU A 76 6.81 -9.83 -15.50
N LYS A 77 6.14 -10.97 -15.26
CA LYS A 77 5.15 -11.06 -14.19
C LYS A 77 5.83 -11.01 -12.82
N PRO A 78 5.33 -10.21 -11.88
CA PRO A 78 5.86 -10.21 -10.52
C PRO A 78 5.57 -11.55 -9.85
N SER A 79 6.51 -12.00 -9.03
CA SER A 79 6.32 -13.12 -8.12
C SER A 79 5.29 -12.79 -7.03
N PHE A 80 4.77 -13.82 -6.36
CA PHE A 80 3.83 -13.64 -5.25
C PHE A 80 4.41 -12.76 -4.12
N ILE A 81 5.70 -12.91 -3.82
CA ILE A 81 6.36 -12.12 -2.76
C ILE A 81 6.52 -10.66 -3.20
N GLU A 82 6.87 -10.40 -4.46
CA GLU A 82 6.89 -9.04 -5.00
C GLU A 82 5.50 -8.39 -4.94
N LEU A 83 4.44 -9.13 -5.27
CA LEU A 83 3.06 -8.64 -5.15
C LEU A 83 2.68 -8.33 -3.70
N TYR A 84 3.01 -9.22 -2.77
CA TYR A 84 2.73 -8.99 -1.34
C TYR A 84 3.42 -7.71 -0.85
N GLN A 85 4.71 -7.54 -1.18
CA GLN A 85 5.45 -6.33 -0.84
C GLN A 85 4.85 -5.09 -1.52
N ALA A 86 4.45 -5.19 -2.77
CA ALA A 86 3.82 -4.10 -3.49
C ALA A 86 2.51 -3.64 -2.82
N PHE A 87 1.63 -4.56 -2.41
CA PHE A 87 0.42 -4.20 -1.67
C PHE A 87 0.73 -3.53 -0.32
N VAL A 88 1.71 -4.04 0.43
CA VAL A 88 2.16 -3.41 1.68
C VAL A 88 2.68 -1.99 1.43
N THR A 89 3.52 -1.81 0.41
CA THR A 89 4.07 -0.49 0.06
C THR A 89 2.99 0.48 -0.41
N ALA A 90 2.05 0.04 -1.25
CA ALA A 90 1.01 0.90 -1.81
C ALA A 90 -0.04 1.35 -0.77
N HIS A 91 -0.38 0.49 0.19
CA HIS A 91 -1.53 0.72 1.09
C HIS A 91 -1.18 0.92 2.56
N HIS A 92 -0.07 0.37 3.02
CA HIS A 92 0.27 0.39 4.46
C HIS A 92 1.46 1.30 4.77
N THR A 93 2.18 1.76 3.74
CA THR A 93 3.27 2.73 3.92
C THR A 93 2.73 4.16 3.87
N ARG A 94 3.07 4.96 4.89
CA ARG A 94 2.77 6.39 4.89
C ARG A 94 3.87 7.17 4.18
N ILE A 95 3.47 8.19 3.44
CA ILE A 95 4.39 9.10 2.74
C ILE A 95 4.10 10.53 3.19
N PRO A 96 5.07 11.21 3.83
CA PRO A 96 6.33 10.67 4.35
C PRO A 96 6.13 9.62 5.47
N SER A 97 7.15 8.79 5.74
CA SER A 97 7.08 7.83 6.85
C SER A 97 7.17 8.57 8.21
N PRO A 98 6.67 7.99 9.31
CA PRO A 98 6.78 8.62 10.64
C PRO A 98 8.22 8.96 11.05
N GLU A 99 9.18 8.11 10.67
CA GLU A 99 10.61 8.33 10.91
C GLU A 99 11.11 9.53 10.11
N LEU A 100 10.70 9.64 8.84
CA LEU A 100 11.07 10.75 7.98
C LEU A 100 10.44 12.06 8.46
N GLU A 101 9.18 12.04 8.88
CA GLU A 101 8.52 13.19 9.53
C GLU A 101 9.24 13.63 10.81
N HIS A 102 9.72 12.67 11.61
CA HIS A 102 10.50 12.98 12.81
C HIS A 102 11.82 13.67 12.45
N GLN A 103 12.55 13.15 11.45
CA GLN A 103 13.78 13.77 10.95
C GLN A 103 13.53 15.18 10.42
N PHE A 104 12.44 15.37 9.66
CA PHE A 104 12.07 16.66 9.08
C PHE A 104 11.80 17.71 10.14
N ARG A 105 11.08 17.35 11.21
CA ARG A 105 10.80 18.25 12.34
C ARG A 105 12.05 18.70 13.08
N SER A 106 13.09 17.86 13.11
CA SER A 106 14.35 18.17 13.78
C SER A 106 15.36 18.93 12.91
N ALA A 107 15.13 19.02 11.60
CA ALA A 107 16.03 19.68 10.66
C ALA A 107 15.72 21.19 10.59
N ALA A 108 16.78 22.01 10.47
CA ALA A 108 16.61 23.42 10.18
C ALA A 108 16.18 23.62 8.72
N CYS A 109 15.22 24.51 8.49
CA CYS A 109 14.80 24.86 7.13
C CYS A 109 15.91 25.61 6.38
N GLU A 110 16.07 25.31 5.09
CA GLU A 110 17.03 25.97 4.23
C GLU A 110 16.57 27.40 3.89
N GLN A 111 17.47 28.36 4.03
CA GLN A 111 17.16 29.75 3.71
C GLN A 111 16.95 29.91 2.19
N GLY A 112 15.82 30.51 1.80
CA GLY A 112 15.49 30.73 0.38
C GLY A 112 15.03 29.48 -0.35
N PHE A 113 14.72 28.39 0.36
CA PHE A 113 14.11 27.20 -0.24
C PHE A 113 12.76 27.53 -0.87
N ASP A 114 12.55 27.05 -2.10
CA ASP A 114 11.30 27.17 -2.85
C ASP A 114 10.91 25.82 -3.44
N LEU A 115 9.83 25.25 -2.90
CA LEU A 115 9.30 23.96 -3.32
C LEU A 115 8.89 23.96 -4.80
N ASP A 116 8.30 25.05 -5.29
CA ASP A 116 7.83 25.10 -6.68
C ASP A 116 9.00 25.01 -7.66
N THR A 117 10.12 25.67 -7.34
CA THR A 117 11.35 25.54 -8.12
C THR A 117 11.91 24.11 -8.08
N GLN A 118 11.85 23.42 -6.94
CA GLN A 118 12.35 22.03 -6.83
C GLN A 118 11.50 21.03 -7.62
N LEU A 119 10.19 21.23 -7.67
CA LEU A 119 9.28 20.29 -8.36
C LEU A 119 9.09 20.62 -9.85
N LYS A 120 9.52 21.80 -10.31
CA LYS A 120 9.29 22.27 -11.68
C LYS A 120 9.87 21.30 -12.70
N GLY A 121 9.06 20.93 -13.70
CA GLY A 121 9.50 20.01 -14.77
C GLY A 121 9.48 18.54 -14.36
N THR A 122 9.13 18.23 -13.11
CA THR A 122 9.11 16.85 -12.60
C THR A 122 7.70 16.30 -12.50
N ARG A 123 7.58 14.98 -12.45
CA ARG A 123 6.28 14.30 -12.31
C ARG A 123 5.60 14.57 -10.96
N TYR A 124 6.35 15.02 -9.97
CA TYR A 124 5.84 15.23 -8.61
C TYR A 124 5.01 16.52 -8.48
N VAL A 125 4.95 17.35 -9.53
CA VAL A 125 4.11 18.57 -9.59
C VAL A 125 2.61 18.27 -9.66
N PHE A 126 2.21 17.06 -10.04
CA PHE A 126 0.79 16.71 -10.18
C PHE A 126 0.03 16.82 -8.85
N VAL A 127 -1.19 17.35 -8.91
CA VAL A 127 -2.04 17.68 -7.75
C VAL A 127 -2.26 16.51 -6.78
N PRO A 128 -2.40 15.24 -7.21
CA PRO A 128 -2.49 14.13 -6.26
C PRO A 128 -1.21 13.87 -5.46
N LEU A 129 -0.04 14.27 -5.99
CA LEU A 129 1.27 14.04 -5.36
C LEU A 129 1.73 15.23 -4.50
N ARG A 130 1.34 16.44 -4.90
CA ARG A 130 1.72 17.70 -4.24
C ARG A 130 1.45 17.75 -2.72
N PRO A 131 0.34 17.20 -2.18
CA PRO A 131 0.10 17.16 -0.74
C PRO A 131 1.18 16.45 0.08
N HIS A 132 1.90 15.47 -0.50
CA HIS A 132 2.97 14.75 0.22
C HIS A 132 4.18 15.64 0.55
N PHE A 133 4.34 16.77 -0.15
CA PHE A 133 5.40 17.74 0.10
C PHE A 133 5.00 18.83 1.10
N SER A 134 3.81 18.75 1.69
CA SER A 134 3.35 19.72 2.69
C SER A 134 4.30 19.76 3.89
N GLY A 135 4.91 20.92 4.13
CA GLY A 135 5.84 21.14 5.24
C GLY A 135 7.30 20.82 4.90
N ALA A 136 7.62 20.38 3.69
CA ALA A 136 9.00 20.29 3.22
C ALA A 136 9.61 21.69 3.09
N CYS A 137 10.81 21.90 3.64
CA CYS A 137 11.52 23.17 3.67
C CYS A 137 13.02 23.06 3.39
N SER A 138 13.46 21.93 2.82
CA SER A 138 14.83 21.74 2.32
C SER A 138 14.86 20.77 1.15
N VAL A 139 15.91 20.85 0.32
CA VAL A 139 16.10 19.96 -0.84
C VAL A 139 16.16 18.48 -0.41
N ALA A 140 16.84 18.20 0.69
CA ALA A 140 16.96 16.83 1.21
C ALA A 140 15.59 16.22 1.60
N GLN A 141 14.67 17.04 2.12
CA GLN A 141 13.33 16.58 2.47
C GLN A 141 12.52 16.24 1.22
N VAL A 142 12.61 17.08 0.18
CA VAL A 142 11.94 16.86 -1.10
C VAL A 142 12.44 15.58 -1.76
N GLU A 143 13.76 15.38 -1.85
CA GLU A 143 14.36 14.17 -2.42
C GLU A 143 13.93 12.89 -1.68
N ALA A 144 13.85 12.94 -0.35
CA ALA A 144 13.39 11.80 0.45
C ALA A 144 11.90 11.49 0.20
N ILE A 145 11.05 12.51 0.06
CA ILE A 145 9.64 12.31 -0.31
C ILE A 145 9.53 11.76 -1.75
N MET A 146 10.31 12.28 -2.69
CA MET A 146 10.37 11.76 -4.08
C MET A 146 10.76 10.29 -4.10
N ALA A 147 11.77 9.89 -3.32
CA ALA A 147 12.18 8.48 -3.21
C ALA A 147 11.06 7.59 -2.67
N ALA A 148 10.33 8.04 -1.64
CA ALA A 148 9.18 7.31 -1.11
C ALA A 148 8.03 7.20 -2.12
N LEU A 149 7.80 8.25 -2.92
CA LEU A 149 6.83 8.21 -4.02
C LEU A 149 7.29 7.25 -5.13
N ASP A 150 8.58 7.23 -5.47
CA ASP A 150 9.14 6.26 -6.43
C ASP A 150 8.89 4.83 -5.99
N ASP A 151 9.09 4.50 -4.71
CA ASP A 151 8.84 3.16 -4.18
C ASP A 151 7.37 2.76 -4.27
N ARG A 152 6.46 3.71 -4.00
CA ARG A 152 5.03 3.50 -4.20
C ARG A 152 4.70 3.30 -5.68
N ASP A 153 5.30 4.07 -6.58
CA ASP A 153 5.05 3.93 -8.02
C ASP A 153 5.58 2.60 -8.57
N ARG A 154 6.74 2.13 -8.09
CA ARG A 154 7.25 0.77 -8.39
C ARG A 154 6.27 -0.32 -7.94
N ALA A 155 5.69 -0.16 -6.75
CA ALA A 155 4.67 -1.06 -6.25
C ALA A 155 3.40 -1.04 -7.13
N LEU A 156 2.91 0.14 -7.49
CA LEU A 156 1.75 0.29 -8.37
C LEU A 156 1.99 -0.31 -9.76
N LEU A 157 3.18 -0.14 -10.33
CA LEU A 157 3.57 -0.78 -11.60
C LEU A 157 3.62 -2.30 -11.48
N ALA A 158 4.07 -2.85 -10.34
CA ALA A 158 4.03 -4.30 -10.12
C ALA A 158 2.59 -4.83 -10.05
N ILE A 159 1.70 -4.15 -9.33
CA ILE A 159 0.28 -4.52 -9.23
C ILE A 159 -0.42 -4.41 -10.60
N GLU A 160 -0.16 -3.34 -11.35
CA GLU A 160 -0.71 -3.13 -12.70
C GLU A 160 -0.33 -4.25 -13.68
N ARG A 161 0.95 -4.66 -13.69
CA ARG A 161 1.42 -5.75 -14.56
C ARG A 161 0.75 -7.09 -14.31
N GLU A 162 0.44 -7.40 -13.05
CA GLU A 162 -0.26 -8.65 -12.72
C GLU A 162 -1.78 -8.56 -12.98
N GLY A 163 -2.36 -7.37 -12.78
CA GLY A 163 -3.80 -7.14 -12.90
C GLY A 163 -4.59 -7.83 -11.78
N LEU A 164 -5.90 -8.07 -12.03
CA LEU A 164 -6.81 -8.70 -11.07
C LEU A 164 -6.68 -10.24 -11.07
N SER A 165 -5.47 -10.75 -10.92
CA SER A 165 -5.21 -12.19 -10.84
C SER A 165 -5.49 -12.75 -9.44
N HIS A 166 -5.66 -14.06 -9.34
CA HIS A 166 -5.76 -14.73 -8.03
C HIS A 166 -4.49 -14.53 -7.18
N ALA A 167 -3.32 -14.45 -7.81
CA ALA A 167 -2.07 -14.22 -7.10
C ALA A 167 -2.05 -12.82 -6.48
N ALA A 168 -2.48 -11.80 -7.22
CA ALA A 168 -2.61 -10.44 -6.71
C ALA A 168 -3.64 -10.35 -5.57
N LEU A 169 -4.81 -10.98 -5.74
CA LEU A 169 -5.85 -11.04 -4.71
C LEU A 169 -5.36 -11.68 -3.40
N TYR A 170 -4.67 -12.83 -3.49
CA TYR A 170 -4.17 -13.49 -2.30
C TYR A 170 -2.99 -12.76 -1.67
N ALA A 171 -2.15 -12.11 -2.47
CA ALA A 171 -1.04 -11.31 -1.98
C ALA A 171 -1.54 -10.07 -1.21
N GLY A 172 -2.50 -9.33 -1.77
CA GLY A 172 -3.10 -8.18 -1.08
C GLY A 172 -3.94 -8.60 0.13
N ALA A 173 -4.69 -9.71 0.05
CA ALA A 173 -5.39 -10.25 1.21
C ALA A 173 -4.41 -10.61 2.35
N LEU A 174 -3.28 -11.24 2.01
CA LEU A 174 -2.24 -11.53 2.99
C LEU A 174 -1.68 -10.25 3.60
N ALA A 175 -1.37 -9.23 2.79
CA ALA A 175 -0.92 -7.93 3.27
C ALA A 175 -1.89 -7.34 4.30
N ASN A 176 -3.18 -7.31 3.99
CA ASN A 176 -4.22 -6.78 4.88
C ASN A 176 -4.39 -7.62 6.17
N LEU A 177 -4.21 -8.95 6.11
CA LEU A 177 -4.25 -9.81 7.30
C LEU A 177 -3.03 -9.60 8.21
N THR A 178 -1.89 -9.22 7.64
CA THR A 178 -0.65 -8.96 8.38
C THR A 178 -0.56 -7.53 8.92
N GLU A 179 -1.57 -6.70 8.68
CA GLU A 179 -1.59 -5.34 9.21
C GLU A 179 -1.72 -5.37 10.75
N PRO A 180 -0.91 -4.60 11.50
CA PRO A 180 -0.87 -4.67 12.97
C PRO A 180 -2.24 -4.49 13.64
N LEU A 181 -3.12 -3.65 13.07
CA LEU A 181 -4.46 -3.42 13.59
C LEU A 181 -5.37 -4.65 13.44
N VAL A 182 -5.25 -5.38 12.33
CA VAL A 182 -5.99 -6.63 12.12
C VAL A 182 -5.50 -7.70 13.08
N ILE A 183 -4.18 -7.80 13.29
CA ILE A 183 -3.58 -8.73 14.27
C ILE A 183 -4.08 -8.42 15.70
N LEU A 184 -4.08 -7.15 16.09
CA LEU A 184 -4.58 -6.71 17.41
C LEU A 184 -6.08 -6.97 17.57
N GLY A 185 -6.87 -6.72 16.52
CA GLY A 185 -8.31 -7.03 16.51
C GLY A 185 -8.58 -8.52 16.70
N VAL A 186 -7.87 -9.37 15.97
CA VAL A 186 -7.96 -10.83 16.12
C VAL A 186 -7.52 -11.27 17.52
N ALA A 187 -6.43 -10.72 18.05
CA ALA A 187 -5.95 -11.03 19.40
C ALA A 187 -6.95 -10.62 20.48
N ALA A 188 -7.59 -9.45 20.35
CA ALA A 188 -8.62 -8.99 21.27
C ALA A 188 -9.87 -9.89 21.25
N VAL A 189 -10.29 -10.36 20.08
CA VAL A 189 -11.42 -11.28 19.94
C VAL A 189 -11.09 -12.66 20.52
N VAL A 190 -9.88 -13.18 20.29
CA VAL A 190 -9.41 -14.42 20.92
C VAL A 190 -9.38 -14.28 22.45
N ALA A 191 -8.86 -13.16 22.97
CA ALA A 191 -8.85 -12.89 24.41
C ALA A 191 -10.28 -12.84 25.00
N ALA A 192 -11.21 -12.16 24.32
CA ALA A 192 -12.62 -12.10 24.75
C ALA A 192 -13.28 -13.50 24.77
N LEU A 193 -12.98 -14.35 23.77
CA LEU A 193 -13.48 -15.73 23.70
C LEU A 193 -12.87 -16.67 24.75
N LEU A 194 -11.68 -16.35 25.27
CA LEU A 194 -11.03 -17.12 26.35
C LEU A 194 -11.58 -16.75 27.74
N ILE A 195 -11.99 -15.49 27.93
CA ILE A 195 -12.47 -14.96 29.21
C ILE A 195 -13.95 -15.30 29.46
N LEU A 196 -14.78 -15.36 28.41
CA LEU A 196 -16.21 -15.71 28.45
C LEU A 196 -16.43 -17.22 28.34
#